data_AF-A0A842TFJ2-F1
#
_entry.id   AF-A0A842TFJ2-F1
#
_cell.length_a   1.000
_cell.length_b   1.000
_cell.length_c   1.000
_cell.angle_alpha   90.00
_cell.angle_beta   90.00
_cell.angle_gamma   90.00
#
_symmetry.space_group_name_H-M   'P 1'
#
loop_
_entity.id
_entity.type
_entity.pdbx_description
1 polymer ?
#
loop_
_entity_poly.entity_id
_entity_poly.type
_entity_poly.pdbx_seq_one_letter_code
_entity_poly.pdbx_strand_id
1 'polypeptide(L)'
;MDLDIISEFKHLPSTLGIENKRTHFAFLTQIIDEEVSKFSKEMQQSFHLLMTSFKSKYRSSQNENSPFKKIQTLFVENKEWKKNLKVLISRVKEKFNMVN
;
A
#
# COMPACT_ATOMS: atom_id res chain seq x y z
N MET A 1 -18.28 3.58 3.48
CA MET A 1 -16.95 3.46 4.12
C MET A 1 -15.92 3.81 3.05
N ASP A 2 -15.07 4.80 3.31
CA ASP A 2 -14.06 5.38 2.39
C ASP A 2 -12.90 4.41 2.11
N LEU A 3 -13.19 3.18 1.67
CA LEU A 3 -12.22 2.12 1.35
C LEU A 3 -11.42 2.38 0.07
N ASP A 4 -11.65 3.52 -0.57
CA ASP A 4 -11.12 3.92 -1.87
C ASP A 4 -9.58 3.92 -1.88
N ILE A 5 -8.95 4.49 -0.86
CA ILE A 5 -7.48 4.64 -0.81
C ILE A 5 -6.73 3.32 -0.56
N ILE A 6 -7.32 2.41 0.22
CA ILE A 6 -6.76 1.07 0.47
C ILE A 6 -6.88 0.24 -0.80
N SER A 7 -8.02 0.35 -1.49
CA SER A 7 -8.23 -0.27 -2.79
C SER A 7 -7.24 0.25 -3.83
N GLU A 8 -7.06 1.57 -3.91
CA GLU A 8 -6.10 2.20 -4.83
C GLU A 8 -4.67 1.70 -4.59
N PHE A 9 -4.22 1.64 -3.33
CA PHE A 9 -2.90 1.11 -3.00
C PHE A 9 -2.75 -0.38 -3.31
N LYS A 10 -3.80 -1.19 -3.09
CA LYS A 10 -3.80 -2.62 -3.45
C LYS A 10 -3.73 -2.84 -4.96
N HIS A 11 -4.41 -1.99 -5.72
CA HIS A 11 -4.51 -2.06 -7.18
C HIS A 11 -3.45 -1.20 -7.89
N LEU A 12 -2.45 -0.71 -7.16
CA LEU A 12 -1.35 0.08 -7.71
C LEU A 12 -0.61 -0.62 -8.87
N PRO A 13 -0.30 -1.93 -8.80
CA PRO A 13 0.30 -2.63 -9.94
C PRO A 13 -0.60 -2.57 -11.19
N SER A 14 -1.91 -2.81 -11.02
CA SER A 14 -2.87 -2.80 -12.12
C SER A 14 -3.06 -1.40 -12.71
N THR A 15 -3.09 -0.36 -11.88
CA THR A 15 -3.22 1.05 -12.35
C THR A 15 -1.96 1.55 -13.05
N LEU A 16 -0.79 1.00 -12.74
CA LEU A 16 0.46 1.30 -13.42
C LEU A 16 0.67 0.46 -14.70
N GLY A 17 -0.32 -0.33 -15.12
CA GLY A 17 -0.21 -1.19 -16.30
C GLY A 17 0.83 -2.30 -16.14
N ILE A 18 1.21 -2.65 -14.91
CA ILE A 18 2.18 -3.71 -14.65
C ILE A 18 1.57 -5.05 -15.03
N GLU A 19 2.11 -5.64 -16.09
CA GLU A 19 1.82 -7.02 -16.47
C GLU A 19 2.16 -7.98 -15.33
N ASN A 20 1.50 -9.14 -15.27
CA ASN A 20 1.70 -10.15 -14.22
C ASN A 20 3.05 -10.90 -14.37
N LYS A 21 4.16 -10.15 -14.43
CA LYS A 21 5.53 -10.61 -14.59
C LYS A 21 6.28 -10.32 -13.29
N ARG A 22 6.97 -11.33 -12.77
CA ARG A 22 7.69 -11.29 -11.48
C ARG A 22 8.68 -10.13 -11.36
N THR A 23 9.34 -9.75 -12.45
CA THR A 23 10.30 -8.64 -12.51
C THR A 23 9.66 -7.27 -12.28
N HIS A 24 8.50 -6.99 -12.86
CA HIS A 24 7.83 -5.70 -12.68
C HIS A 24 7.26 -5.52 -11.25
N PHE A 25 6.81 -6.61 -10.62
CA PHE A 25 6.43 -6.57 -9.20
C PHE A 25 7.62 -6.33 -8.28
N ALA A 26 8.80 -6.90 -8.59
CA ALA A 26 10.01 -6.64 -7.82
C ALA A 26 10.43 -5.17 -7.93
N PHE A 27 10.38 -4.60 -9.14
CA PHE A 27 10.67 -3.19 -9.37
C PHE A 27 9.70 -2.25 -8.63
N LEU A 28 8.39 -2.52 -8.71
CA LEU A 28 7.40 -1.76 -7.96
C LEU A 28 7.60 -1.88 -6.44
N THR A 29 7.91 -3.08 -5.95
CA THR A 29 8.19 -3.29 -4.52
C THR A 29 9.39 -2.46 -4.07
N GLN A 30 10.46 -2.41 -4.88
CA GLN A 30 11.64 -1.60 -4.59
C GLN A 30 11.31 -0.10 -4.52
N ILE A 31 10.52 0.41 -5.48
CA ILE A 31 10.06 1.81 -5.45
C ILE A 31 9.26 2.08 -4.17
N ILE A 32 8.32 1.20 -3.81
CA ILE A 32 7.50 1.35 -2.61
C ILE A 32 8.40 1.36 -1.36
N ASP A 33 9.32 0.41 -1.23
CA ASP A 33 10.22 0.32 -0.07
C ASP A 33 11.10 1.57 0.05
N GLU A 34 11.61 2.10 -1.06
CA GLU A 34 12.40 3.33 -1.06
C GLU A 34 11.57 4.55 -0.64
N GLU A 35 10.34 4.69 -1.12
CA GLU A 35 9.46 5.80 -0.72
C GLU A 35 8.97 5.64 0.73
N VAL A 36 8.73 4.41 1.19
CA VAL A 36 8.39 4.09 2.58
C VAL A 36 9.54 4.46 3.52
N SER A 37 10.79 4.23 3.12
CA SER A 37 11.98 4.55 3.94
C SER A 37 12.10 6.04 4.32
N LYS A 38 11.41 6.94 3.60
CA LYS A 38 11.39 8.39 3.86
C LYS A 38 10.43 8.80 4.98
N PHE A 39 9.57 7.89 5.45
CA PHE A 39 8.64 8.14 6.56
C PHE A 39 9.26 7.75 7.92
N SER A 40 8.58 8.08 9.02
CA SER A 40 9.00 7.66 10.37
C SER A 40 9.01 6.13 10.51
N LYS A 41 9.80 5.61 11.44
CA LYS A 41 9.89 4.14 11.70
C LYS A 41 8.52 3.52 12.00
N GLU A 42 7.67 4.22 12.74
CA GLU A 42 6.31 3.77 13.05
C GLU A 42 5.45 3.65 11.77
N MET A 43 5.51 4.66 10.89
CA MET A 43 4.79 4.67 9.63
C MET A 43 5.31 3.58 8.68
N GLN A 44 6.64 3.36 8.65
CA GLN A 44 7.26 2.27 7.88
C GLN A 44 6.71 0.91 8.30
N GLN A 45 6.71 0.61 9.61
CA GLN A 45 6.19 -0.65 10.15
C GLN A 45 4.73 -0.87 9.76
N SER A 46 3.90 0.17 9.88
CA SER A 46 2.50 0.11 9.52
C SER A 46 2.26 -0.04 8.01
N PHE A 47 3.07 0.57 7.14
CA PHE A 47 3.01 0.31 5.69
C PHE A 47 3.38 -1.14 5.35
N HIS A 48 4.41 -1.70 5.98
CA HIS A 48 4.77 -3.10 5.80
C HIS A 48 3.66 -4.05 6.27
N LEU A 49 3.01 -3.75 7.40
CA LEU A 49 1.83 -4.48 7.87
C LEU A 49 0.65 -4.38 6.89
N LEU A 50 0.40 -3.19 6.34
CA LEU A 50 -0.62 -2.96 5.32
C LEU A 50 -0.33 -3.79 4.05
N MET A 51 0.90 -3.76 3.53
CA MET A 51 1.28 -4.56 2.37
C MET A 51 1.14 -6.07 2.62
N THR A 52 1.54 -6.52 3.82
CA THR A 52 1.40 -7.92 4.24
C THR A 52 -0.07 -8.34 4.29
N SER A 53 -0.96 -7.42 4.68
CA SER A 53 -2.41 -7.67 4.70
C SER A 53 -2.98 -8.03 3.33
N PHE A 54 -2.37 -7.56 2.23
CA PHE A 54 -2.81 -7.87 0.87
C PHE A 54 -2.20 -9.15 0.30
N LYS A 55 -0.98 -9.50 0.73
CA LYS A 55 -0.28 -10.72 0.27
C LYS A 55 -0.88 -11.99 0.88
N SER A 56 -1.45 -11.88 2.07
CA SER A 56 -2.03 -13.03 2.73
C SER A 56 -3.28 -13.50 1.97
N LYS A 57 -3.26 -14.76 1.50
CA LYS A 57 -4.44 -15.47 0.98
C LYS A 57 -5.55 -15.64 2.03
N TYR A 58 -5.35 -15.16 3.26
CA TYR A 58 -6.42 -15.07 4.25
C TYR A 58 -7.51 -14.17 3.70
N ARG A 59 -8.56 -14.83 3.20
CA ARG A 59 -9.87 -14.27 2.89
C ARG A 59 -10.19 -13.21 3.93
N SER A 60 -10.12 -11.96 3.51
CA SER A 60 -10.42 -10.75 4.28
C SER A 60 -11.93 -10.62 4.54
N SER A 61 -12.65 -11.73 4.55
CA SER A 61 -14.06 -11.78 4.83
C SER A 61 -14.23 -12.32 6.25
N GLN A 62 -14.64 -11.43 7.17
CA GLN A 62 -15.47 -11.70 8.36
C GLN A 62 -14.89 -11.48 9.75
N ASN A 63 -13.56 -11.43 9.99
CA ASN A 63 -13.08 -11.22 11.38
C ASN A 63 -12.64 -9.78 11.65
N GLU A 64 -13.50 -9.01 12.32
CA GLU A 64 -13.25 -7.60 12.63
C GLU A 64 -12.08 -7.37 13.57
N ASN A 65 -11.73 -8.38 14.36
CA ASN A 65 -10.62 -8.33 15.30
C ASN A 65 -9.27 -8.69 14.68
N SER A 66 -9.21 -8.98 13.38
CA SER A 66 -7.95 -9.27 12.70
C SER A 66 -7.01 -8.06 12.74
N PRO A 67 -5.71 -8.25 13.05
CA PRO A 67 -4.72 -7.17 12.96
C PRO A 67 -4.67 -6.54 11.56
N PHE A 68 -5.04 -7.29 10.52
CA PHE A 68 -5.14 -6.79 9.15
C PHE A 68 -6.33 -5.86 8.90
N LYS A 69 -7.48 -6.10 9.55
CA LYS A 69 -8.61 -5.15 9.45
C LYS A 69 -8.28 -3.89 10.24
N LYS A 70 -7.69 -4.03 11.43
CA LYS A 70 -7.26 -2.89 12.26
C LYS A 70 -6.27 -1.98 11.53
N ILE A 71 -5.26 -2.54 10.86
CA ILE A 71 -4.31 -1.71 10.11
C ILE A 71 -4.98 -1.03 8.91
N GLN A 72 -5.86 -1.71 8.17
CA GLN A 72 -6.60 -1.08 7.07
C GLN A 72 -7.50 0.04 7.58
N THR A 73 -8.20 -0.18 8.70
CA THR A 73 -9.03 0.84 9.35
C THR A 73 -8.20 2.05 9.79
N LEU A 74 -6.99 1.84 10.34
CA LEU A 74 -6.09 2.94 10.73
C LEU A 74 -5.82 3.91 9.56
N PHE A 75 -5.53 3.37 8.37
CA PHE A 75 -5.27 4.17 7.16
C PHE A 75 -6.53 4.82 6.55
N VAL A 76 -7.73 4.41 6.97
CA VAL A 76 -9.00 4.99 6.51
C VAL A 76 -9.52 6.04 7.49
N GLU A 77 -9.47 5.75 8.78
CA GLU A 77 -10.07 6.58 9.84
C GLU A 77 -9.12 7.67 10.35
N ASN A 78 -7.81 7.40 10.39
CA ASN A 78 -6.85 8.41 10.83
C ASN A 78 -6.43 9.31 9.65
N LYS A 79 -6.75 10.61 9.75
CA LYS A 79 -6.48 11.61 8.71
C LYS A 79 -5.01 11.72 8.33
N GLU A 80 -4.11 11.64 9.30
CA GLU A 80 -2.66 11.74 9.07
C GLU A 80 -2.17 10.52 8.26
N TRP A 81 -2.57 9.33 8.70
CA TRP A 81 -2.21 8.07 8.06
C TRP A 81 -2.81 7.97 6.64
N LYS A 82 -4.07 8.38 6.46
CA LYS A 82 -4.72 8.49 5.16
C LYS A 82 -3.96 9.44 4.23
N LYS A 83 -3.54 10.61 4.74
CA LYS A 83 -2.74 11.58 3.98
C LYS A 83 -1.38 11.00 3.59
N ASN A 84 -0.68 10.33 4.51
CA ASN A 84 0.61 9.71 4.23
C ASN A 84 0.51 8.58 3.20
N LEU A 85 -0.55 7.77 3.24
CA LEU A 85 -0.81 6.75 2.22
C LEU A 85 -1.08 7.38 0.85
N LYS A 86 -1.86 8.48 0.77
CA LYS A 86 -2.04 9.25 -0.47
C LYS A 86 -0.73 9.77 -1.03
N VAL A 87 0.12 10.34 -0.17
CA VAL A 87 1.44 10.84 -0.56
C VAL A 87 2.32 9.70 -1.09
N LEU A 88 2.32 8.55 -0.41
CA LEU A 88 3.05 7.36 -0.87
C LEU A 88 2.59 6.92 -2.26
N ILE A 89 1.28 6.75 -2.47
CA ILE A 89 0.70 6.38 -3.77
C ILE A 89 1.15 7.36 -4.87
N SER A 90 1.04 8.67 -4.62
CA SER A 90 1.43 9.70 -5.58
C SER A 90 2.91 9.59 -5.96
N ARG A 91 3.80 9.48 -4.96
CA ARG A 91 5.25 9.38 -5.19
C ARG A 91 5.64 8.11 -5.94
N VAL A 92 5.00 6.98 -5.61
CA VAL A 92 5.25 5.72 -6.31
C VAL A 92 4.82 5.83 -7.77
N LYS A 93 3.66 6.44 -8.06
CA LYS A 93 3.20 6.67 -9.44
C LYS A 93 4.15 7.59 -10.21
N GLU A 94 4.55 8.71 -9.63
CA GLU A 94 5.50 9.65 -10.23
C GLU A 94 6.81 8.95 -10.57
N LYS A 95 7.38 8.21 -9.61
CA LYS A 95 8.67 7.55 -9.79
C LYS A 95 8.60 6.40 -10.79
N PHE A 96 7.50 5.65 -10.82
CA PHE A 96 7.30 4.61 -11.82
C PHE A 96 7.22 5.21 -13.23
N ASN A 97 6.50 6.32 -13.42
CA ASN A 97 6.39 7.01 -14.70
C ASN A 97 7.68 7.73 -15.15
N MET A 98 8.60 8.06 -14.23
CA MET A 98 9.90 8.65 -14.59
C MET A 98 10.93 7.63 -15.07
N VAL A 99 10.78 6.36 -14.66
CA VAL A 99 11.71 5.28 -15.03
C VAL A 99 11.25 4.52 -16.28
N ASN A 100 9.97 4.63 -16.65
CA ASN A 100 9.35 3.97 -17.79
C ASN A 100 9.18 4.92 -18.98
#